data_AF-A0A950EZA9-F1
#
_entry.id   AF-A0A950EZA9-F1
#
_cell.length_a   1.000
_cell.length_b   1.000
_cell.length_c   1.000
_cell.angle_alpha   90.00
_cell.angle_beta   90.00
_cell.angle_gamma   90.00
#
_symmetry.space_group_name_H-M   'P 1'
#
loop_
_entity.id
_entity.type
_entity.pdbx_description
1 polymer ?
#
loop_
_entity_poly.entity_id
_entity_poly.type
_entity_poly.pdbx_seq_one_letter_code
_entity_poly.pdbx_strand_id
1 'polypeptide(L)'
;MKTRARIALVTFAALFASVRLAFPGPGKDGGPSGFFTYSPDAQVAALQRQVKGVVERYQDGLNSSDFAKIRPLFATNSVAEWNEKATMIGVDAMAKPYNDLFKAIKFKTDFQYDAVDVYGDVAIVRTHHPVGPEHFLADGSKKLDF
;
A
#
# COMPACT_ATOMS: atom_id res chain seq x y z
N MET A 1 -32.96 -46.45 58.22
CA MET A 1 -33.48 -45.90 56.94
C MET A 1 -32.42 -45.00 56.33
N LYS A 2 -31.96 -45.32 55.12
CA LYS A 2 -30.88 -44.63 54.39
C LYS A 2 -31.49 -43.50 53.56
N THR A 3 -30.98 -42.27 53.65
CA THR A 3 -31.27 -41.21 52.69
C THR A 3 -29.96 -40.61 52.19
N ARG A 4 -29.82 -40.61 50.86
CA ARG A 4 -28.59 -40.48 50.08
C ARG A 4 -28.17 -39.02 49.90
N ALA A 5 -26.90 -38.71 50.16
CA ALA A 5 -26.26 -37.49 49.69
C ALA A 5 -26.10 -37.55 48.15
N ARG A 6 -26.58 -36.52 47.44
CA ARG A 6 -26.35 -36.34 46.01
C ARG A 6 -25.09 -35.48 45.84
N ILE A 7 -24.00 -36.10 45.40
CA ILE A 7 -22.79 -35.41 44.96
C ILE A 7 -23.07 -34.92 43.54
N ALA A 8 -23.18 -33.61 43.35
CA ALA A 8 -23.22 -32.99 42.03
C ALA A 8 -21.78 -32.86 41.53
N LEU A 9 -21.40 -33.72 40.58
CA LEU A 9 -20.16 -33.62 39.84
C LEU A 9 -20.33 -32.51 38.79
N VAL A 10 -19.81 -31.31 39.08
CA VAL A 10 -19.75 -30.22 38.09
C VAL A 10 -18.47 -30.43 37.27
N THR A 11 -18.61 -31.04 36.10
CA THR A 11 -17.52 -31.19 35.13
C THR A 11 -17.28 -29.85 34.45
N PHE A 12 -16.25 -29.12 34.85
CA PHE A 12 -15.78 -27.91 34.17
C PHE A 12 -15.04 -28.34 32.90
N ALA A 13 -15.75 -28.42 31.78
CA ALA A 13 -15.12 -28.58 30.47
C ALA A 13 -14.40 -27.27 30.12
N ALA A 14 -13.08 -27.24 30.33
CA ALA A 14 -12.24 -26.14 29.88
C ALA A 14 -12.26 -26.11 28.34
N LEU A 15 -13.05 -25.18 27.79
CA LEU A 15 -13.06 -24.88 26.37
C LEU A 15 -11.71 -24.23 26.03
N PHE A 16 -10.75 -25.02 25.53
CA PHE A 16 -9.57 -24.48 24.86
C PHE A 16 -10.04 -23.84 23.55
N ALA A 17 -10.43 -22.56 23.61
CA ALA A 17 -10.55 -21.73 22.44
C ALA A 17 -9.16 -21.64 21.80
N SER A 18 -8.95 -22.44 20.76
CA SER A 18 -7.74 -22.42 19.96
C SER A 18 -7.71 -21.08 19.23
N VAL A 19 -6.95 -20.12 19.77
CA VAL A 19 -6.60 -18.90 19.05
C VAL A 19 -5.75 -19.35 17.86
N ARG A 20 -6.39 -19.53 16.71
CA ARG A 20 -5.68 -19.62 15.44
C ARG A 20 -5.06 -18.25 15.21
N LEU A 21 -3.77 -18.12 15.51
CA LEU A 21 -2.95 -17.07 14.90
C LEU A 21 -3.05 -17.28 13.40
N ALA A 22 -3.94 -16.54 12.76
CA ALA A 22 -3.98 -16.45 11.31
C ALA A 22 -2.66 -15.81 10.91
N PHE A 23 -1.69 -16.62 10.49
CA PHE A 23 -0.55 -16.13 9.75
C PHE A 23 -1.13 -15.54 8.46
N PRO A 24 -1.04 -14.22 8.23
CA PRO A 24 -1.41 -13.68 6.94
C PRO A 24 -0.50 -14.37 5.91
N GLY A 25 -1.11 -15.13 5.00
CA GLY A 25 -0.37 -15.69 3.86
C GLY A 25 0.35 -14.58 3.10
N PRO A 26 1.35 -14.92 2.26
CA PRO A 26 2.09 -13.92 1.52
C PRO A 26 1.11 -13.15 0.61
N GLY A 27 0.85 -11.90 0.97
CA GLY A 27 0.10 -10.98 0.11
C GLY A 27 0.94 -10.63 -1.12
N LYS A 28 0.36 -9.84 -2.03
CA LYS A 28 1.09 -9.27 -3.17
C LYS A 28 2.21 -8.29 -2.76
N ASP A 29 2.32 -7.99 -1.47
CA ASP A 29 3.28 -7.06 -0.90
C ASP A 29 4.52 -7.83 -0.39
N GLY A 30 5.68 -7.19 -0.47
CA GLY A 30 6.99 -7.80 -0.28
C GLY A 30 7.74 -7.93 -1.60
N GLY A 31 9.07 -7.84 -1.54
CA GLY A 31 9.95 -7.78 -2.71
C GLY A 31 11.32 -8.42 -2.45
N PRO A 32 12.39 -8.01 -3.14
CA PRO A 32 13.73 -8.56 -2.93
C PRO A 32 14.24 -8.46 -1.49
N SER A 33 13.68 -7.53 -0.69
CA SER A 33 13.98 -7.35 0.72
C SER A 33 13.15 -8.22 1.68
N GLY A 34 12.26 -9.09 1.18
CA GLY A 34 11.41 -9.98 1.97
C GLY A 34 9.93 -9.58 2.00
N PHE A 35 9.15 -10.26 2.84
CA PHE A 35 7.71 -10.04 2.96
C PHE A 35 7.40 -8.72 3.68
N PHE A 36 6.46 -7.96 3.12
CA PHE A 36 5.89 -6.83 3.85
C PHE A 36 4.97 -7.32 4.97
N THR A 37 5.17 -6.77 6.16
CA THR A 37 4.29 -7.01 7.31
C THR A 37 4.00 -5.69 8.00
N TYR A 38 2.77 -5.55 8.50
CA TYR A 38 2.43 -4.44 9.39
C TYR A 38 3.13 -4.60 10.73
N SER A 39 3.34 -3.48 11.42
CA SER A 39 3.85 -3.46 12.79
C SER A 39 3.00 -4.35 13.72
N PRO A 40 3.61 -5.05 14.70
CA PRO A 40 2.85 -5.73 15.75
C PRO A 40 2.14 -4.74 16.68
N ASP A 41 2.56 -3.48 16.72
CA ASP A 41 1.84 -2.41 17.42
C ASP A 41 0.60 -2.00 16.62
N ALA A 42 -0.57 -2.08 17.26
CA ALA A 42 -1.86 -1.85 16.60
C ALA A 42 -2.05 -0.41 16.11
N GLN A 43 -1.49 0.59 16.80
CA GLN A 43 -1.60 1.99 16.42
C GLN A 43 -0.71 2.28 15.20
N VAL A 44 0.54 1.80 15.23
CA VAL A 44 1.46 1.91 14.09
C VAL A 44 0.88 1.18 12.88
N ALA A 45 0.35 -0.02 13.06
CA ALA A 45 -0.29 -0.78 11.97
C ALA A 45 -1.51 -0.06 11.39
N ALA A 46 -2.28 0.67 12.20
CA ALA A 46 -3.39 1.47 11.70
C ALA A 46 -2.90 2.62 10.82
N LEU A 47 -1.84 3.34 11.24
CA LEU A 47 -1.22 4.40 10.45
C LEU A 47 -0.63 3.87 9.13
N GLN A 48 0.07 2.73 9.17
CA GLN A 48 0.61 2.10 7.95
C GLN A 48 -0.48 1.78 6.93
N ARG A 49 -1.65 1.31 7.37
CA ARG A 49 -2.81 1.08 6.48
C ARG A 49 -3.35 2.38 5.88
N GLN A 50 -3.41 3.46 6.66
CA GLN A 50 -3.84 4.77 6.16
C GLN A 50 -2.88 5.31 5.09
N VAL A 51 -1.57 5.22 5.34
CA VAL A 51 -0.51 5.61 4.40
C VAL A 51 -0.62 4.81 3.10
N LYS A 52 -0.77 3.48 3.20
CA LYS A 52 -1.00 2.61 2.05
C LYS A 52 -2.23 3.03 1.23
N GLY A 53 -3.32 3.37 1.91
CA GLY A 53 -4.53 3.89 1.25
C GLY A 53 -4.35 5.25 0.55
N VAL A 54 -3.37 6.07 0.94
CA VAL A 54 -3.00 7.28 0.17
C VAL A 54 -2.29 6.88 -1.12
N VAL A 55 -1.32 5.97 -1.04
CA VAL A 55 -0.53 5.53 -2.21
C VAL A 55 -1.38 4.72 -3.19
N GLU A 56 -2.36 3.94 -2.72
CA GLU A 56 -3.33 3.25 -3.58
C GLU A 56 -4.25 4.24 -4.32
N ARG A 57 -4.71 5.32 -3.68
CA ARG A 57 -5.45 6.38 -4.39
C ARG A 57 -4.58 7.11 -5.42
N TYR A 58 -3.29 7.27 -5.13
CA TYR A 58 -2.33 7.80 -6.10
C TYR A 58 -2.18 6.87 -7.31
N GLN A 59 -2.08 5.54 -7.07
CA GLN A 59 -2.08 4.52 -8.11
C GLN A 59 -3.34 4.60 -9.00
N ASP A 60 -4.51 4.74 -8.38
CA ASP A 60 -5.77 4.88 -9.13
C ASP A 60 -5.77 6.12 -10.01
N GLY A 61 -5.21 7.23 -9.53
CA GLY A 61 -4.99 8.45 -10.31
C GLY A 61 -4.08 8.21 -11.52
N LEU A 62 -2.97 7.49 -11.33
CA LEU A 62 -2.06 7.13 -12.43
C LEU A 62 -2.76 6.25 -13.47
N ASN A 63 -3.38 5.16 -13.02
CA ASN A 63 -4.05 4.16 -13.87
C ASN A 63 -5.24 4.74 -14.63
N SER A 64 -5.94 5.73 -14.04
CA SER A 64 -7.00 6.47 -14.73
C SER A 64 -6.51 7.68 -15.51
N SER A 65 -5.20 7.95 -15.53
CA SER A 65 -4.59 9.08 -16.23
C SER A 65 -5.24 10.43 -15.84
N ASP A 66 -5.55 10.59 -14.55
CA ASP A 66 -6.38 11.69 -14.03
C ASP A 66 -5.64 12.45 -12.91
N PHE A 67 -5.02 13.57 -13.29
CA PHE A 67 -4.32 14.41 -12.33
C PHE A 67 -5.27 15.04 -11.30
N ALA A 68 -6.56 15.21 -11.60
CA ALA A 68 -7.51 15.76 -10.64
C ALA A 68 -7.72 14.82 -9.44
N LYS A 69 -7.53 13.50 -9.62
CA LYS A 69 -7.51 12.52 -8.51
C LYS A 69 -6.21 12.52 -7.72
N ILE A 70 -5.09 12.83 -8.39
CA ILE A 70 -3.75 12.85 -7.78
C ILE A 70 -3.53 14.13 -6.97
N ARG A 71 -3.87 15.28 -7.53
CA ARG A 71 -3.68 16.61 -6.96
C ARG A 71 -4.06 16.74 -5.48
N PRO A 72 -5.23 16.28 -5.01
CA PRO A 72 -5.62 16.43 -3.60
C PRO A 72 -4.81 15.56 -2.62
N LEU A 73 -3.99 14.63 -3.11
CA LEU A 73 -3.11 13.81 -2.28
C LEU A 73 -1.81 14.53 -1.90
N PHE A 74 -1.48 15.63 -2.61
CA PHE A 74 -0.30 16.44 -2.34
C PHE A 74 -0.63 17.62 -1.42
N ALA A 75 0.32 17.97 -0.56
CA ALA A 75 0.33 19.25 0.13
C ALA A 75 0.69 20.38 -0.85
N THR A 76 0.33 21.63 -0.52
CA THR A 76 0.60 22.79 -1.39
C THR A 76 2.08 22.94 -1.75
N ASN A 77 2.97 22.64 -0.81
CA ASN A 77 4.43 22.74 -0.96
C ASN A 77 5.11 21.39 -1.28
N SER A 78 4.36 20.38 -1.73
CA SER A 78 4.94 19.09 -2.09
C SER A 78 5.96 19.22 -3.21
N VAL A 79 6.89 18.26 -3.25
CA VAL A 79 7.93 18.14 -4.25
C VAL A 79 7.74 16.84 -5.01
N ALA A 80 7.95 16.87 -6.33
CA ALA A 80 7.94 15.69 -7.17
C ALA A 80 9.23 15.61 -7.97
N GLU A 81 9.85 14.42 -7.92
CA GLU A 81 11.10 14.12 -8.60
C GLU A 81 10.92 12.90 -9.50
N TRP A 82 11.45 13.01 -10.72
CA TRP A 82 11.51 11.93 -11.68
C TRP A 82 12.90 11.90 -12.28
N ASN A 83 13.38 10.72 -12.64
CA ASN A 83 14.71 10.54 -13.21
C ASN A 83 14.92 11.46 -14.41
N GLU A 84 16.05 12.16 -14.42
CA GLU A 84 16.48 13.05 -15.51
C GLU A 84 15.52 14.21 -15.81
N LYS A 85 14.61 14.55 -14.88
CA LYS A 85 13.73 15.72 -14.97
C LYS A 85 14.09 16.72 -13.89
N ALA A 86 13.75 17.98 -14.14
CA ALA A 86 13.84 18.99 -13.09
C ALA A 86 12.84 18.68 -11.97
N THR A 87 13.29 18.82 -10.73
CA THR A 87 12.44 18.76 -9.54
C THR A 87 11.32 19.80 -9.64
N MET A 88 10.08 19.37 -9.43
CA MET A 88 8.92 20.25 -9.39
C MET A 88 8.59 20.60 -7.94
N ILE A 89 8.47 21.90 -7.66
CA ILE A 89 8.12 22.41 -6.32
C ILE A 89 6.72 23.02 -6.38
N GLY A 90 5.83 22.50 -5.55
CA GLY A 90 4.44 22.90 -5.45
C GLY A 90 3.50 22.13 -6.38
N VAL A 91 2.32 21.76 -5.86
CA VAL A 91 1.36 20.89 -6.57
C VAL A 91 0.84 21.51 -7.88
N ASP A 92 0.82 22.84 -7.98
CA ASP A 92 0.42 23.55 -9.21
C ASP A 92 1.42 23.33 -10.35
N ALA A 93 2.71 23.29 -10.05
CA ALA A 93 3.76 23.05 -11.04
C ALA A 93 3.72 21.61 -11.60
N MET A 94 3.13 20.67 -10.85
CA MET A 94 3.06 19.25 -11.24
C MET A 94 2.01 18.96 -12.33
N ALA A 95 1.03 19.84 -12.53
CA ALA A 95 -0.09 19.58 -13.44
C ALA A 95 0.34 19.31 -14.89
N LYS A 96 1.22 20.16 -15.44
CA LYS A 96 1.70 19.99 -16.82
C LYS A 96 2.53 18.71 -16.99
N PRO A 97 3.54 18.41 -16.16
CA PRO A 97 4.28 17.15 -16.21
C PRO A 97 3.39 15.90 -16.17
N TYR A 98 2.41 15.82 -15.27
CA TYR A 98 1.48 14.68 -15.23
C TYR A 98 0.63 14.59 -16.50
N ASN A 99 0.09 15.69 -16.99
CA ASN A 99 -0.73 15.70 -18.20
C ASN A 99 0.07 15.28 -19.45
N ASP A 100 1.35 15.68 -19.53
CA ASP A 100 2.24 15.25 -20.61
C ASP A 100 2.59 13.76 -20.48
N LEU A 101 2.87 13.30 -19.25
CA LEU A 101 3.11 11.89 -18.93
C LEU A 101 1.92 11.00 -19.36
N PHE A 102 0.68 11.41 -19.06
CA PHE A 102 -0.54 10.67 -19.40
C PHE A 102 -0.88 10.64 -20.90
N LYS A 103 -0.33 11.56 -21.69
CA LYS A 103 -0.40 11.50 -23.15
C LYS A 103 0.59 10.50 -23.72
N ALA A 104 1.77 10.37 -23.10
CA ALA A 104 2.84 9.52 -23.57
C ALA A 104 2.70 8.05 -23.10
N ILE A 105 2.15 7.83 -21.90
CA ILE A 105 2.17 6.53 -21.22
C ILE A 105 0.76 6.13 -20.78
N LYS A 106 0.45 4.84 -20.93
CA LYS A 106 -0.74 4.24 -20.31
C LYS A 106 -0.32 3.40 -19.12
N PHE A 107 -0.71 3.85 -17.93
CA PHE A 107 -0.41 3.15 -16.69
C PHE A 107 -1.35 1.97 -16.47
N LYS A 108 -0.76 0.85 -16.07
CA LYS A 108 -1.41 -0.32 -15.47
C LYS A 108 -0.62 -0.74 -14.23
N THR A 109 -0.31 0.26 -13.43
CA THR A 109 0.51 0.12 -12.23
C THR A 109 -0.21 -0.70 -11.18
N ASP A 110 0.50 -1.67 -10.62
CA ASP A 110 0.14 -2.34 -9.37
C ASP A 110 1.36 -2.27 -8.44
N PHE A 111 1.35 -1.28 -7.54
CA PHE A 111 2.39 -1.11 -6.54
C PHE A 111 2.38 -2.30 -5.58
N GLN A 112 3.53 -2.94 -5.47
CA GLN A 112 3.82 -3.88 -4.40
C GLN A 112 4.65 -3.16 -3.34
N TYR A 113 4.28 -3.31 -2.08
CA TYR A 113 4.88 -2.56 -0.98
C TYR A 113 6.02 -3.36 -0.37
N ASP A 114 7.22 -2.79 -0.30
CA ASP A 114 8.35 -3.40 0.40
C ASP A 114 8.39 -2.95 1.87
N ALA A 115 8.05 -1.67 2.11
CA ALA A 115 8.09 -1.07 3.43
C ALA A 115 7.12 0.12 3.53
N VAL A 116 6.60 0.32 4.74
CA VAL A 116 5.86 1.51 5.17
C VAL A 116 6.36 1.86 6.57
N ASP A 117 7.35 2.73 6.65
CA ASP A 117 8.01 3.09 7.90
C ASP A 117 7.42 4.41 8.41
N VAL A 118 6.94 4.43 9.67
CA VAL A 118 6.26 5.59 10.28
C VAL A 118 7.13 6.17 11.40
N TYR A 119 7.40 7.47 11.31
CA TYR A 119 8.21 8.25 12.25
C TYR A 119 7.44 9.51 12.64
N GLY A 120 6.64 9.42 13.70
CA GLY A 120 5.78 10.53 14.12
C GLY A 120 4.75 10.88 13.06
N ASP A 121 4.84 12.09 12.50
CA ASP A 121 3.98 12.60 11.44
C ASP A 121 4.50 12.33 10.01
N VAL A 122 5.67 11.67 9.88
CA VAL A 122 6.28 11.31 8.60
C VAL A 122 6.12 9.82 8.33
N ALA A 123 5.81 9.46 7.09
CA ALA A 123 5.87 8.09 6.62
C ALA A 123 6.74 7.98 5.37
N ILE A 124 7.59 6.96 5.32
CA ILE A 124 8.42 6.61 4.16
C ILE A 124 7.84 5.33 3.56
N VAL A 125 7.47 5.39 2.29
CA VAL A 125 6.91 4.24 1.56
C VAL A 125 7.89 3.82 0.49
N ARG A 126 8.25 2.53 0.48
CA ARG A 126 9.00 1.92 -0.62
C ARG A 126 8.08 0.95 -1.34
N THR A 127 7.89 1.20 -2.63
CA THR A 127 7.15 0.33 -3.53
C THR A 127 8.05 -0.13 -4.66
N HIS A 128 7.72 -1.27 -5.25
CA HIS A 128 8.28 -1.68 -6.53
C HIS A 128 7.15 -2.06 -7.50
N HIS A 129 7.51 -2.15 -8.77
CA HIS A 129 6.61 -2.44 -9.88
C HIS A 129 6.99 -3.78 -10.50
N PRO A 130 6.26 -4.88 -10.23
CA PRO A 130 6.47 -6.13 -10.97
C PRO A 130 6.06 -6.00 -12.45
N VAL A 131 5.20 -5.01 -12.74
CA VAL A 131 4.76 -4.64 -14.09
C VAL A 131 5.13 -3.17 -14.29
N GLY A 132 6.15 -2.92 -15.10
CA GLY A 132 6.55 -1.57 -15.51
C GLY A 132 5.50 -0.92 -16.42
N PRO A 133 5.44 0.43 -16.51
CA PRO A 133 4.57 1.09 -17.47
C PRO A 133 4.92 0.67 -18.91
N GLU A 134 3.88 0.41 -19.72
CA GLU A 134 4.03 0.22 -21.16
C GLU A 134 4.27 1.59 -21.81
N HIS A 135 5.47 1.79 -22.36
CA HIS A 135 5.75 2.91 -23.26
C HIS A 135 5.37 2.53 -24.68
N PHE A 136 4.57 3.38 -25.33
CA PHE A 136 4.33 3.29 -26.76
C PHE A 136 5.35 4.18 -27.46
N LEU A 137 6.24 3.56 -28.23
CA LEU A 137 7.21 4.27 -29.05
C LEU A 137 6.51 4.84 -30.30
N ALA A 138 7.13 5.85 -30.92
CA ALA A 138 6.58 6.54 -32.09
C ALA A 138 6.35 5.62 -33.30
N ASP A 139 7.02 4.46 -33.33
CA ASP A 139 6.86 3.40 -34.34
C ASP A 139 5.71 2.42 -34.02
N GLY A 140 4.97 2.64 -32.93
CA GLY A 140 3.89 1.78 -32.47
C GLY A 140 4.34 0.56 -31.67
N SER A 141 5.65 0.37 -31.47
CA SER A 141 6.18 -0.71 -30.64
C SER A 141 6.01 -0.42 -29.15
N LYS A 142 5.97 -1.49 -28.34
CA LYS A 142 5.85 -1.42 -26.89
C LYS A 142 7.21 -1.63 -26.26
N LYS A 143 7.60 -0.76 -25.34
CA LYS A 143 8.74 -0.96 -24.45
C LYS A 143 8.25 -0.98 -23.01
N LEU A 144 8.61 -2.02 -22.27
CA LEU A 144 8.47 -2.03 -20.81
C LEU A 144 9.66 -1.29 -20.23
N ASP A 145 9.39 -0.32 -19.37
CA ASP A 145 10.40 0.39 -18.60
C ASP A 145 10.40 -0.23 -17.20
N PHE A 146 11.47 -0.95 -16.91
CA PHE A 146 11.68 -1.67 -15.65
C PHE A 146 12.64 -0.87 -14.78
#